data_AF-A0A8T0R0Q2-F1
#
_entry.id   AF-A0A8T0R0Q2-F1
#
_cell.length_a   1.000
_cell.length_b   1.000
_cell.length_c   1.000
_cell.angle_alpha   90.00
_cell.angle_beta   90.00
_cell.angle_gamma   90.00
#
_symmetry.space_group_name_H-M   'P 1'
#
loop_
_entity.id
_entity.type
_entity.pdbx_description
1 polymer ?
#
loop_
_entity_poly.entity_id
_entity_poly.type
_entity_poly.pdbx_seq_one_letter_code
_entity_poly.pdbx_strand_id
1 'polypeptide(L)'
;MALVPSIMPLSGDVSYLRWKESMLLLLNTAGVAHVLSEDPPPPGASPEAARKWARDDAVCRGHILAALSDAVFPNYVRHGTGRAAWRAVARTYDVGAPSVSWRRFTEFEFRLDGGGGAPSFLEQLAHAEALGVAGQPSRRDLVDQALGQKLQPDVASRAAVVLGDGSVSVSVDKAWEVARIRERNRISEEDELNVQAAMAEDEEKGWVAGTSGYGSRNSRA
;
A
#
# COMPACT_ATOMS: atom_id res chain seq x y z
N MET A 1 14.10 1.31 -26.23
CA MET A 1 12.62 1.29 -26.18
C MET A 1 12.24 1.40 -24.71
N ALA A 2 11.48 2.42 -24.31
CA ALA A 2 10.96 2.49 -22.94
C ALA A 2 9.89 1.40 -22.77
N LEU A 3 10.03 0.55 -21.76
CA LEU A 3 9.00 -0.41 -21.39
C LEU A 3 7.76 0.38 -20.95
N VAL A 4 6.68 0.26 -21.70
CA VAL A 4 5.37 0.77 -21.26
C VAL A 4 4.99 -0.03 -20.02
N PRO A 5 4.76 0.59 -18.85
CA PRO A 5 4.37 -0.13 -17.66
C PRO A 5 3.07 -0.90 -17.94
N SER A 6 3.07 -2.20 -17.65
CA SER A 6 1.85 -3.02 -17.77
C SER A 6 0.87 -2.55 -16.71
N ILE A 7 -0.22 -1.90 -17.13
CA ILE A 7 -1.29 -1.48 -16.24
C ILE A 7 -2.25 -2.65 -16.09
N MET A 8 -2.51 -3.06 -14.85
CA MET A 8 -3.58 -4.01 -14.53
C MET A 8 -4.92 -3.39 -14.96
N PRO A 9 -5.71 -4.06 -15.82
CA PRO A 9 -6.96 -3.50 -16.29
C PRO A 9 -7.95 -3.22 -15.15
N LEU A 10 -8.65 -2.09 -15.22
CA LEU A 10 -9.70 -1.76 -14.27
C LEU A 10 -10.87 -2.75 -14.43
N SER A 11 -11.12 -3.54 -13.39
CA SER A 11 -12.19 -4.54 -13.35
C SER A 11 -13.25 -4.27 -12.27
N GLY A 12 -12.96 -3.33 -11.36
CA GLY A 12 -13.86 -2.93 -10.28
C GLY A 12 -13.21 -1.97 -9.30
N ASP A 13 -13.94 -1.66 -8.23
CA ASP A 13 -13.57 -0.74 -7.16
C ASP A 13 -12.26 -1.12 -6.45
N VAL A 14 -12.06 -2.41 -6.13
CA VAL A 14 -10.84 -2.90 -5.45
C VAL A 14 -9.57 -2.57 -6.24
N SER A 15 -9.64 -2.61 -7.57
CA SER A 15 -8.50 -2.33 -8.45
C SER A 15 -8.32 -0.84 -8.76
N TYR A 16 -9.28 0.02 -8.42
CA TYR A 16 -9.32 1.40 -8.88
C TYR A 16 -8.12 2.22 -8.41
N LEU A 17 -7.75 2.17 -7.12
CA LEU A 17 -6.63 2.98 -6.61
C LEU A 17 -5.32 2.63 -7.33
N ARG A 18 -5.01 1.34 -7.45
CA ARG A 18 -3.82 0.86 -8.18
C ARG A 18 -3.88 1.28 -9.65
N TRP A 19 -5.03 1.13 -10.29
CA TRP A 19 -5.24 1.52 -11.68
C TRP A 19 -5.04 3.03 -11.88
N LYS A 20 -5.62 3.86 -11.01
CA LYS A 20 -5.56 5.33 -11.05
C LYS A 20 -4.12 5.82 -11.00
N GLU A 21 -3.35 5.35 -10.01
CA GLU A 21 -1.94 5.71 -9.86
C GLU A 21 -1.10 5.23 -11.05
N SER A 22 -1.33 3.99 -11.51
CA SER A 22 -0.61 3.43 -12.67
C SER A 22 -0.92 4.21 -13.96
N MET A 23 -2.17 4.63 -14.14
CA MET A 23 -2.62 5.42 -15.29
C MET A 23 -2.02 6.83 -15.25
N LEU A 24 -2.02 7.49 -14.08
CA LEU A 24 -1.40 8.80 -13.93
C LEU A 24 0.10 8.74 -14.25
N LEU A 25 0.81 7.72 -13.78
CA LEU A 25 2.21 7.52 -14.12
C LEU A 25 2.40 7.38 -15.64
N LEU A 26 1.62 6.50 -16.29
CA LEU A 26 1.68 6.29 -17.73
C LEU A 26 1.43 7.58 -18.52
N LEU A 27 0.38 8.33 -18.19
CA LEU A 27 0.02 9.57 -18.88
C LEU A 27 1.08 10.66 -18.70
N ASN A 28 1.73 10.71 -17.53
CA ASN A 28 2.85 11.62 -17.28
C ASN A 28 4.08 11.22 -18.12
N THR A 29 4.44 9.94 -18.13
CA THR A 29 5.56 9.44 -18.97
C THR A 29 5.30 9.65 -20.47
N ALA A 30 4.04 9.57 -20.91
CA ALA A 30 3.64 9.87 -22.28
C ALA A 30 3.56 11.36 -22.61
N GLY A 31 3.67 12.26 -21.61
CA GLY A 31 3.58 13.71 -21.80
C GLY A 31 2.16 14.24 -22.06
N VAL A 32 1.12 13.44 -21.83
CA VAL A 32 -0.29 13.77 -22.15
C VAL A 32 -1.17 13.96 -20.91
N ALA A 33 -0.60 13.88 -19.70
CA ALA A 33 -1.33 14.10 -18.44
C ALA A 33 -1.99 15.49 -18.35
N HIS A 34 -1.39 16.51 -18.97
CA HIS A 34 -1.89 17.89 -18.97
C HIS A 34 -3.33 18.02 -19.50
N VAL A 35 -3.75 17.13 -20.42
CA VAL A 35 -5.13 17.07 -20.95
C VAL A 35 -6.18 16.90 -19.85
N LEU A 36 -5.83 16.22 -18.75
CA LEU A 36 -6.75 15.96 -17.65
C LEU A 36 -7.12 17.23 -16.86
N SER A 37 -6.20 18.20 -16.80
CA SER A 37 -6.29 19.39 -15.92
C SER A 37 -6.37 20.71 -16.67
N GLU A 38 -5.75 20.84 -17.84
CA GLU A 38 -5.70 22.08 -18.63
C GLU A 38 -6.81 22.17 -19.69
N ASP A 39 -7.31 23.37 -19.94
CA ASP A 39 -8.31 23.58 -20.98
C ASP A 39 -7.68 23.58 -22.38
N PRO A 40 -8.43 23.16 -23.42
CA PRO A 40 -7.92 23.20 -24.79
C PRO A 40 -7.53 24.63 -25.20
N PRO A 41 -6.63 24.77 -26.19
CA PRO A 41 -6.28 26.08 -26.73
C PRO A 41 -7.53 26.88 -27.12
N PRO A 42 -7.55 28.20 -26.88
CA PRO A 42 -8.71 29.02 -27.16
C PRO A 42 -9.01 29.08 -28.67
N PRO A 43 -10.24 29.39 -29.07
CA PRO A 43 -10.58 29.66 -30.47
C PRO A 43 -9.69 30.78 -31.03
N GLY A 44 -8.98 30.51 -32.14
CA GLY A 44 -8.02 31.43 -32.74
C GLY A 44 -6.54 31.17 -32.38
N ALA A 45 -6.26 30.17 -31.53
CA ALA A 45 -4.91 29.65 -31.36
C ALA A 45 -4.33 29.08 -32.68
N SER A 46 -3.01 28.92 -32.74
CA SER A 46 -2.37 28.42 -33.96
C SER A 46 -2.89 27.02 -34.35
N PRO A 47 -3.01 26.71 -35.65
CA PRO A 47 -3.42 25.39 -36.12
C PRO A 47 -2.55 24.26 -35.55
N GLU A 48 -1.26 24.52 -35.30
CA GLU A 48 -0.32 23.56 -34.72
C GLU A 48 -0.66 23.24 -33.27
N ALA A 49 -0.99 24.25 -32.46
CA ALA A 49 -1.40 24.06 -31.07
C ALA A 49 -2.70 23.25 -30.99
N ALA A 50 -3.67 23.57 -31.84
CA ALA A 50 -4.93 22.81 -31.91
C ALA A 50 -4.71 21.35 -32.32
N ARG A 51 -3.85 21.09 -33.33
CA ARG A 51 -3.51 19.72 -33.75
C ARG A 51 -2.74 18.94 -32.68
N LYS A 52 -1.82 19.60 -31.97
CA LYS A 52 -1.09 18.98 -30.85
C LYS A 52 -2.07 18.58 -29.75
N TRP A 53 -2.95 19.49 -29.34
CA TRP A 53 -3.97 19.20 -28.33
C TRP A 53 -4.86 18.02 -28.72
N ALA A 54 -5.39 18.02 -29.94
CA ALA A 54 -6.25 16.93 -30.42
C ALA A 54 -5.53 15.58 -30.43
N ARG A 55 -4.23 15.57 -30.76
CA ARG A 55 -3.40 14.35 -30.69
C ARG A 55 -3.20 13.90 -29.26
N ASP A 56 -2.80 14.81 -28.37
CA ASP A 56 -2.53 14.50 -26.97
C ASP A 56 -3.81 14.02 -26.27
N ASP A 57 -4.97 14.62 -26.57
CA ASP A 57 -6.27 14.18 -26.06
C ASP A 57 -6.68 12.80 -26.58
N ALA A 58 -6.47 12.52 -27.87
CA ALA A 58 -6.73 11.20 -28.44
C ALA A 58 -5.83 10.11 -27.83
N VAL A 59 -4.54 10.40 -27.62
CA VAL A 59 -3.59 9.50 -26.96
C VAL A 59 -3.96 9.28 -25.50
N CYS A 60 -4.27 10.35 -24.76
CA CYS A 60 -4.72 10.30 -23.38
C CYS A 60 -5.98 9.42 -23.22
N ARG A 61 -7.00 9.68 -24.06
CA ARG A 61 -8.21 8.86 -24.13
C ARG A 61 -7.90 7.40 -24.47
N GLY A 62 -7.03 7.17 -25.46
CA GLY A 62 -6.62 5.83 -25.89
C GLY A 62 -6.02 5.02 -24.74
N HIS A 63 -5.09 5.60 -23.98
CA HIS A 63 -4.49 4.95 -22.82
C HIS A 63 -5.51 4.61 -21.74
N ILE A 64 -6.39 5.56 -21.40
CA ILE A 64 -7.44 5.32 -20.41
C ILE A 64 -8.30 4.13 -20.82
N LEU A 65 -8.80 4.12 -22.06
CA LEU A 65 -9.68 3.07 -22.57
C LEU A 65 -8.98 1.72 -22.70
N ALA A 66 -7.71 1.69 -23.13
CA ALA A 66 -6.93 0.46 -23.28
C ALA A 66 -6.63 -0.23 -21.95
N ALA A 67 -6.65 0.51 -20.84
CA ALA A 67 -6.47 -0.05 -19.49
C ALA A 67 -7.79 -0.36 -18.78
N LEU A 68 -8.92 -0.35 -19.50
CA LEU A 68 -10.19 -0.85 -18.98
C LEU A 68 -10.33 -2.34 -19.31
N SER A 69 -10.90 -3.13 -18.39
CA SER A 69 -11.32 -4.48 -18.74
C SER A 69 -12.50 -4.45 -19.71
N ASP A 70 -12.69 -5.54 -20.46
CA ASP A 70 -13.81 -5.70 -21.39
C ASP A 70 -15.18 -5.54 -20.70
N ALA A 71 -15.27 -5.89 -19.42
CA ALA A 71 -16.49 -5.75 -18.63
C ALA A 71 -16.90 -4.29 -18.41
N VAL A 72 -15.94 -3.37 -18.28
CA VAL A 72 -16.22 -1.96 -17.96
C VAL A 72 -16.01 -1.03 -19.15
N PHE A 73 -15.26 -1.44 -20.16
CA PHE A 73 -14.99 -0.64 -21.37
C PHE A 73 -16.25 -0.05 -22.03
N PRO A 74 -17.35 -0.81 -22.25
CA PRO A 74 -18.57 -0.28 -22.89
C PRO A 74 -19.19 0.88 -22.12
N ASN A 75 -18.98 0.95 -20.80
CA ASN A 75 -19.54 2.01 -19.96
C ASN A 75 -18.85 3.36 -20.14
N TYR A 76 -17.63 3.39 -20.70
CA TYR A 76 -16.82 4.62 -20.76
C TYR A 76 -16.40 5.02 -22.19
N VAL A 77 -16.46 4.11 -23.16
CA VAL A 77 -16.04 4.38 -24.56
C VAL A 77 -16.74 5.58 -25.20
N ARG A 78 -17.98 5.88 -24.79
CA ARG A 78 -18.79 7.01 -25.29
C ARG A 78 -18.21 8.39 -24.99
N HIS A 79 -17.26 8.51 -24.06
CA HIS A 79 -16.66 9.79 -23.71
C HIS A 79 -15.66 10.22 -24.77
N GLY A 80 -15.90 11.38 -25.40
CA GLY A 80 -15.15 11.84 -26.57
C GLY A 80 -13.74 12.37 -26.29
N THR A 81 -13.41 12.71 -25.05
CA THR A 81 -12.11 13.27 -24.65
C THR A 81 -11.48 12.46 -23.51
N GLY A 82 -10.16 12.53 -23.37
CA GLY A 82 -9.43 11.85 -22.29
C GLY A 82 -9.90 12.34 -20.92
N ARG A 83 -10.06 13.65 -20.77
CA ARG A 83 -10.63 14.28 -19.56
C ARG A 83 -12.03 13.78 -19.24
N ALA A 84 -12.92 13.66 -20.24
CA ALA A 84 -14.29 13.22 -20.01
C ALA A 84 -14.34 11.75 -19.56
N ALA A 85 -13.53 10.89 -20.18
CA ALA A 85 -13.39 9.49 -19.79
C ALA A 85 -12.82 9.36 -18.37
N TRP A 86 -11.72 10.05 -18.08
CA TRP A 86 -11.09 10.09 -16.74
C TRP A 86 -12.09 10.49 -15.65
N ARG A 87 -12.77 11.62 -15.84
CA ARG A 87 -13.77 12.11 -14.87
C ARG A 87 -14.95 11.14 -14.72
N ALA A 88 -15.33 10.43 -15.77
CA ALA A 88 -16.40 9.43 -15.69
C ALA A 88 -16.01 8.22 -14.85
N VAL A 89 -14.80 7.70 -15.04
CA VAL A 89 -14.26 6.62 -14.22
C VAL A 89 -14.15 7.07 -12.76
N ALA A 90 -13.56 8.24 -12.51
CA ALA A 90 -13.43 8.79 -11.16
C ALA A 90 -14.79 8.99 -10.47
N ARG A 91 -15.82 9.48 -11.19
CA ARG A 91 -17.17 9.59 -10.64
C ARG A 91 -17.78 8.26 -10.20
N THR A 92 -17.37 7.13 -10.77
CA THR A 92 -17.87 5.80 -10.38
C THR A 92 -17.10 5.23 -9.20
N TYR A 93 -15.77 5.35 -9.19
CA TYR A 93 -14.92 4.59 -8.27
C TYR A 93 -14.24 5.44 -7.18
N ASP A 94 -14.22 6.77 -7.30
CA ASP A 94 -13.72 7.68 -6.27
C ASP A 94 -14.83 8.12 -5.28
N VAL A 95 -16.00 7.47 -5.35
CA VAL A 95 -17.19 7.83 -4.54
C VAL A 95 -16.95 7.51 -3.07
N GLY A 96 -16.99 8.55 -2.24
CA GLY A 96 -16.89 8.39 -0.78
C GLY A 96 -15.53 7.85 -0.33
N ALA A 97 -14.48 7.93 -1.14
CA ALA A 97 -13.18 7.41 -0.76
C ALA A 97 -12.70 7.96 0.61
N PRO A 98 -12.87 9.26 0.93
CA PRO A 98 -12.55 9.75 2.27
C PRO A 98 -13.50 9.23 3.36
N SER A 99 -14.82 9.24 3.14
CA SER A 99 -15.77 8.78 4.18
C SER A 99 -15.66 7.29 4.47
N VAL A 100 -15.43 6.47 3.44
CA VAL A 100 -15.19 5.02 3.56
C VAL A 100 -13.84 4.76 4.23
N SER A 101 -12.78 5.49 3.85
CA SER A 101 -11.47 5.34 4.49
C SER A 101 -11.52 5.72 5.97
N TRP A 102 -12.21 6.82 6.31
CA TRP A 102 -12.39 7.23 7.70
C TRP A 102 -13.23 6.24 8.51
N ARG A 103 -14.29 5.66 7.91
CA ARG A 103 -15.05 4.58 8.54
C ARG A 103 -14.14 3.37 8.82
N ARG A 104 -13.40 2.90 7.81
CA ARG A 104 -12.46 1.77 7.96
C ARG A 104 -11.39 2.06 8.99
N PHE A 105 -10.87 3.29 9.04
CA PHE A 105 -9.95 3.73 10.07
C PHE A 105 -10.58 3.65 11.48
N THR A 106 -11.83 4.10 11.61
CA THR A 106 -12.56 4.08 12.88
C THR A 106 -12.84 2.65 13.34
N GLU A 107 -13.14 1.74 12.41
CA GLU A 107 -13.36 0.30 12.65
C GLU A 107 -12.04 -0.49 12.82
N PHE A 108 -10.89 0.07 12.43
CA PHE A 108 -9.60 -0.61 12.51
C PHE A 108 -9.14 -0.79 13.95
N GLU A 109 -8.64 -1.99 14.25
CA GLU A 109 -8.07 -2.41 15.53
C GLU A 109 -6.72 -3.11 15.31
N PHE A 110 -5.75 -2.81 16.17
CA PHE A 110 -4.44 -3.45 16.15
C PHE A 110 -4.52 -4.87 16.72
N ARG A 111 -3.99 -5.84 15.98
CA ARG A 111 -3.88 -7.25 16.39
C ARG A 111 -2.57 -7.49 17.13
N LEU A 112 -2.64 -8.33 18.17
CA LEU A 112 -1.52 -8.65 19.05
C LEU A 112 -0.60 -9.76 18.50
N ASP A 113 -1.10 -10.57 17.56
CA ASP A 113 -0.45 -11.83 17.20
C ASP A 113 0.21 -11.72 15.82
N GLY A 114 1.54 -11.63 15.80
CA GLY A 114 2.38 -11.57 14.60
C GLY A 114 2.88 -12.93 14.11
N GLY A 115 2.15 -14.01 14.38
CA GLY A 115 2.51 -15.36 13.95
C GLY A 115 1.73 -15.79 12.70
N GLY A 116 2.40 -16.47 11.76
CA GLY A 116 1.72 -17.18 10.66
C GLY A 116 1.18 -16.29 9.53
N GLY A 117 2.02 -15.43 8.94
CA GLY A 117 1.66 -14.63 7.76
C GLY A 117 0.73 -13.43 8.05
N ALA A 118 0.42 -13.17 9.32
CA ALA A 118 -0.24 -11.96 9.74
C ALA A 118 0.67 -10.73 9.56
N PRO A 119 0.12 -9.54 9.23
CA PRO A 119 0.92 -8.32 9.08
C PRO A 119 1.57 -7.93 10.41
N SER A 120 2.84 -7.56 10.33
CA SER A 120 3.61 -7.00 11.44
C SER A 120 2.93 -5.77 12.05
N PHE A 121 3.27 -5.43 13.29
CA PHE A 121 2.72 -4.22 13.92
C PHE A 121 3.05 -2.95 13.09
N LEU A 122 4.21 -2.91 12.43
CA LEU A 122 4.58 -1.82 11.53
C LEU A 122 3.67 -1.72 10.30
N GLU A 123 3.32 -2.85 9.68
CA GLU A 123 2.39 -2.86 8.54
C GLU A 123 0.97 -2.47 8.97
N GLN A 124 0.55 -2.90 10.15
CA GLN A 124 -0.72 -2.48 10.74
C GLN A 124 -0.74 -0.96 11.02
N LEU A 125 0.36 -0.41 11.54
CA LEU A 125 0.51 1.03 11.79
C LEU A 125 0.50 1.83 10.48
N ALA A 126 1.23 1.37 9.46
CA ALA A 126 1.20 1.96 8.11
C ALA A 126 -0.23 1.97 7.55
N HIS A 127 -0.96 0.85 7.69
CA HIS A 127 -2.30 0.71 7.16
C HIS A 127 -3.29 1.64 7.88
N ALA A 128 -3.23 1.71 9.21
CA ALA A 128 -4.06 2.60 10.01
C ALA A 128 -3.81 4.07 9.64
N GLU A 129 -2.54 4.49 9.57
CA GLU A 129 -2.18 5.85 9.17
C GLU A 129 -2.70 6.16 7.75
N ALA A 130 -2.52 5.24 6.80
CA ALA A 130 -3.01 5.42 5.43
C ALA A 130 -4.53 5.58 5.36
N LEU A 131 -5.30 4.78 6.12
CA LEU A 131 -6.77 4.91 6.19
C LEU A 131 -7.18 6.25 6.81
N GLY A 132 -6.50 6.68 7.88
CA GLY A 132 -6.76 7.95 8.54
C GLY A 132 -6.50 9.14 7.62
N VAL A 133 -5.33 9.20 6.99
CA VAL A 133 -4.94 10.26 6.06
C VAL A 133 -5.84 10.29 4.83
N ALA A 134 -6.17 9.12 4.25
CA ALA A 134 -7.11 9.05 3.14
C ALA A 134 -8.52 9.53 3.54
N GLY A 135 -8.91 9.30 4.79
CA GLY A 135 -10.20 9.72 5.32
C GLY A 135 -10.31 11.20 5.68
N GLN A 136 -9.20 11.78 6.15
CA GLN A 136 -9.12 13.16 6.63
C GLN A 136 -7.86 13.86 6.07
N PRO A 137 -7.76 14.07 4.74
CA PRO A 137 -6.53 14.54 4.10
C PRO A 137 -6.09 15.95 4.53
N SER A 138 -7.02 16.76 5.05
CA SER A 138 -6.76 18.12 5.51
C SER A 138 -6.66 18.24 7.04
N ARG A 139 -6.87 17.15 7.79
CA ARG A 139 -6.94 17.16 9.26
C ARG A 139 -5.99 16.13 9.86
N ARG A 140 -4.70 16.29 9.58
CA ARG A 140 -3.65 15.40 10.09
C ARG A 140 -3.60 15.37 11.62
N ASP A 141 -3.89 16.50 12.26
CA ASP A 141 -4.07 16.63 13.70
C ASP A 141 -5.10 15.65 14.28
N LEU A 142 -6.26 15.53 13.62
CA LEU A 142 -7.31 14.60 14.02
C LEU A 142 -6.90 13.15 13.79
N VAL A 143 -6.20 12.87 12.69
CA VAL A 143 -5.69 11.53 12.38
C VAL A 143 -4.70 11.09 13.45
N ASP A 144 -3.73 11.93 13.78
CA ASP A 144 -2.69 11.64 14.77
C ASP A 144 -3.29 11.42 16.15
N GLN A 145 -4.24 12.28 16.56
CA GLN A 145 -4.95 12.12 17.82
C GLN A 145 -5.74 10.80 17.88
N ALA A 146 -6.53 10.50 16.85
CA ALA A 146 -7.36 9.30 16.81
C ALA A 146 -6.50 8.02 16.68
N LEU A 147 -5.40 8.08 15.95
CA LEU A 147 -4.43 6.98 15.86
C LEU A 147 -3.79 6.74 17.22
N GLY A 148 -3.37 7.80 17.91
CA GLY A 148 -2.83 7.74 19.27
C GLY A 148 -3.75 7.04 20.27
N GLN A 149 -5.06 7.30 20.18
CA GLN A 149 -6.08 6.66 21.02
C GLN A 149 -6.31 5.17 20.70
N LYS A 150 -5.97 4.74 19.48
CA LYS A 150 -6.12 3.36 19.02
C LYS A 150 -4.90 2.49 19.30
N LEU A 151 -3.74 3.09 19.57
CA LEU A 151 -2.51 2.36 19.85
C LEU A 151 -2.64 1.50 21.09
N GLN A 152 -1.93 0.37 21.09
CA GLN A 152 -1.86 -0.51 22.26
C GLN A 152 -1.26 0.24 23.46
N PRO A 153 -1.69 -0.04 24.71
CA PRO A 153 -1.26 0.71 25.89
C PRO A 153 0.26 0.75 26.10
N ASP A 154 0.98 -0.32 25.77
CA ASP A 154 2.44 -0.41 25.84
C ASP A 154 3.12 0.53 24.83
N VAL A 155 2.56 0.67 23.63
CA VAL A 155 3.06 1.57 22.59
C VAL A 155 2.70 3.01 22.92
N ALA A 156 1.44 3.26 23.29
CA ALA A 156 0.92 4.59 23.61
C ALA A 156 1.66 5.22 24.80
N SER A 157 1.93 4.46 25.86
CA SER A 157 2.68 4.95 27.03
C SER A 157 4.11 5.35 26.69
N ARG A 158 4.80 4.57 25.86
CA ARG A 158 6.17 4.85 25.39
C ARG A 158 6.22 5.99 24.37
N ALA A 159 5.15 6.18 23.62
CA ALA A 159 5.01 7.25 22.62
C ALA A 159 4.44 8.56 23.19
N ALA A 160 4.14 8.61 24.48
CA ALA A 160 3.59 9.79 25.14
C ALA A 160 4.58 10.99 25.11
N VAL A 161 4.01 12.18 24.96
CA VAL A 161 4.70 13.48 25.03
C VAL A 161 3.88 14.42 25.90
N VAL A 162 4.57 15.26 26.68
CA VAL A 162 3.96 16.36 27.40
C VAL A 162 3.95 17.57 26.49
N LEU A 163 2.78 18.15 26.28
CA LEU A 163 2.57 19.37 25.49
C LEU A 163 2.85 20.62 26.34
N GLY A 164 3.00 21.77 25.68
CA GLY A 164 3.33 23.03 26.35
C GLY A 164 2.26 23.51 27.35
N ASP A 165 1.02 23.03 27.23
CA ASP A 165 -0.09 23.29 28.16
C ASP A 165 -0.14 22.27 29.33
N GLY A 166 0.83 21.36 29.42
CA GLY A 166 0.89 20.31 30.42
C GLY A 166 0.01 19.09 30.12
N SER A 167 -0.75 19.09 29.02
CA SER A 167 -1.50 17.90 28.60
C SER A 167 -0.57 16.82 28.04
N VAL A 168 -1.00 15.56 28.11
CA VAL A 168 -0.26 14.43 27.53
C VAL A 168 -0.95 14.00 26.25
N SER A 169 -0.19 13.93 25.16
CA SER A 169 -0.64 13.38 23.88
C SER A 169 0.30 12.27 23.42
N VAL A 170 -0.14 11.51 22.41
CA VAL A 170 0.70 10.50 21.78
C VAL A 170 1.32 11.09 20.52
N SER A 171 2.63 11.03 20.41
CA SER A 171 3.34 11.41 19.19
C SER A 171 3.37 10.22 18.23
N VAL A 172 2.83 10.41 17.01
CA VAL A 172 2.86 9.38 15.96
C VAL A 172 4.31 9.03 15.56
N ASP A 173 5.20 10.01 15.51
CA ASP A 173 6.63 9.78 15.23
C ASP A 173 7.29 8.87 16.29
N LYS A 174 6.99 9.11 17.58
CA LYS A 174 7.45 8.21 18.64
C LYS A 174 6.78 6.84 18.59
N ALA A 175 5.50 6.76 18.20
CA ALA A 175 4.83 5.49 18.02
C ALA A 175 5.51 4.64 16.93
N TRP A 176 5.92 5.27 15.83
CA TRP A 176 6.74 4.62 14.79
C TRP A 176 8.12 4.17 15.30
N GLU A 177 8.77 4.96 16.15
CA GLU A 177 10.03 4.55 16.78
C GLU A 177 9.86 3.32 17.68
N VAL A 178 8.85 3.33 18.55
CA VAL A 178 8.52 2.19 19.43
C VAL A 178 8.17 0.94 18.61
N ALA A 179 7.38 1.10 17.55
CA ALA A 179 7.03 0.02 16.63
C ALA A 179 8.27 -0.61 15.97
N ARG A 180 9.22 0.22 15.52
CA ARG A 180 10.47 -0.25 14.90
C ARG A 180 11.35 -1.02 15.90
N ILE A 181 11.42 -0.56 17.15
CA ILE A 181 12.16 -1.27 18.20
C ILE A 181 11.51 -2.62 18.48
N ARG A 182 10.18 -2.66 18.59
CA ARG A 182 9.43 -3.90 18.84
C ARG A 182 9.62 -4.92 17.72
N GLU A 183 9.53 -4.49 16.47
CA GLU A 183 9.73 -5.38 15.33
C GLU A 183 11.17 -5.90 15.24
N ARG A 184 12.16 -5.04 15.53
CA ARG A 184 13.57 -5.47 15.59
C ARG A 184 13.77 -6.59 16.61
N ASN A 185 13.21 -6.44 17.81
CA ASN A 185 13.31 -7.45 18.85
C ASN A 185 12.63 -8.75 18.42
N ARG A 186 11.43 -8.67 17.81
CA ARG A 186 10.72 -9.85 17.28
C ARG A 186 11.56 -10.63 16.27
N ILE A 187 12.20 -9.93 15.33
CA ILE A 187 13.09 -10.54 14.32
C ILE A 187 14.28 -11.21 15.01
N SER A 188 14.93 -10.55 15.98
CA SER A 188 16.05 -11.13 16.72
C SER A 188 15.66 -12.38 17.51
N GLU A 189 14.49 -12.38 18.17
CA GLU A 189 13.96 -13.56 18.87
C GLU A 189 13.65 -14.71 17.91
N GLU A 190 13.07 -14.42 16.74
CA GLU A 190 12.80 -15.42 15.70
C GLU A 190 14.09 -16.02 15.13
N ASP A 191 15.12 -15.21 14.90
CA ASP A 191 16.45 -15.66 14.46
C ASP A 191 17.11 -16.56 15.51
N GLU A 192 17.05 -16.20 16.80
CA GLU A 192 17.57 -17.03 17.89
C GLU A 192 16.87 -18.38 17.99
N LEU A 193 15.53 -18.40 17.87
CA LEU A 193 14.75 -19.64 17.86
C LEU A 193 15.08 -20.51 16.64
N ASN A 194 15.26 -19.92 15.46
CA ASN A 194 15.65 -20.63 14.25
C ASN A 194 17.06 -21.23 14.37
N VAL A 195 18.01 -20.51 14.96
CA VAL A 195 19.36 -21.02 15.24
C VAL A 195 19.30 -22.19 16.23
N GLN A 196 18.53 -22.06 17.31
CA GLN A 196 18.35 -23.15 18.28
C GLN A 196 17.70 -24.39 17.65
N ALA A 197 16.68 -24.21 16.81
CA ALA A 197 16.04 -25.29 16.09
C ALA A 197 17.01 -25.98 15.12
N ALA A 198 17.80 -25.22 14.37
CA ALA A 198 18.82 -25.77 13.46
C ALA A 198 19.91 -26.55 14.23
N MET A 199 20.37 -26.04 15.37
CA MET A 199 21.33 -26.75 16.22
C MET A 199 20.75 -28.06 16.78
N ALA A 200 19.48 -28.07 17.20
CA ALA A 200 18.81 -29.27 17.68
C ALA A 200 18.64 -30.33 16.57
N GLU A 201 18.32 -29.91 15.35
CA GLU A 201 18.25 -30.82 14.19
C GLU A 201 19.61 -31.42 13.82
N ASP A 202 20.69 -30.63 13.89
CA ASP A 202 22.04 -31.11 13.60
C ASP A 202 22.55 -32.06 14.69
N GLU A 203 22.22 -31.82 15.96
CA GLU A 203 22.46 -32.78 17.03
C GLU A 203 21.70 -34.08 16.77
N GLU A 204 20.40 -34.03 16.45
CA GLU A 204 19.58 -35.21 16.14
C GLU A 204 20.18 -36.02 14.96
N LYS A 205 20.59 -35.35 13.87
CA LYS A 205 21.26 -35.99 12.73
C LYS A 205 22.61 -36.61 13.12
N GLY A 206 23.36 -35.97 14.02
CA GLY A 206 24.63 -36.49 14.56
C GLY A 206 24.45 -37.76 15.41
N TRP A 207 23.42 -37.81 16.25
CA TRP A 207 23.07 -38.99 17.06
C TRP A 207 22.61 -40.18 16.20
N VAL A 208 21.85 -39.94 15.13
CA VAL A 208 21.42 -41.00 14.19
C VAL A 208 22.60 -41.57 13.40
N ALA A 209 23.59 -40.74 13.03
CA ALA A 209 24.82 -41.20 12.40
C ALA A 209 25.73 -42.01 13.35
N GLY A 210 25.81 -41.63 14.63
CA GLY A 210 26.63 -42.32 15.64
C GLY A 210 26.09 -43.67 16.11
N THR A 211 24.77 -43.86 16.09
CA THR A 211 24.12 -45.11 16.52
C THR A 211 24.10 -46.20 15.45
N SER A 212 24.32 -45.85 14.17
CA SER A 212 24.48 -46.82 13.08
C SER A 212 25.86 -47.51 13.04
N GLY A 213 26.82 -47.12 13.90
CA GLY A 213 28.18 -47.64 13.92
C GLY A 213 28.44 -48.84 14.85
N TYR A 214 27.51 -49.19 15.74
CA TYR A 214 27.68 -50.30 16.70
C TYR A 214 26.89 -51.54 16.26
N GLY A 215 27.34 -52.16 15.17
CA GLY A 215 26.79 -53.42 14.65
C GLY A 215 27.86 -54.50 14.49
N SER A 216 27.97 -55.35 15.52
CA SER A 216 28.49 -56.74 15.47
C SER A 216 29.93 -57.00 15.01
N ARG A 217 30.83 -57.19 15.99
CA ARG A 217 31.85 -58.24 15.91
C ARG A 217 31.70 -59.16 17.11
N ASN A 218 30.88 -60.19 16.96
CA ASN A 218 30.80 -61.31 17.89
C ASN A 218 31.67 -62.46 17.39
N SER A 219 32.43 -63.01 18.32
CA SER A 219 33.46 -64.05 18.16
C SER A 219 32.95 -65.40 17.67
N ARG A 220 33.79 -66.12 16.92
CA ARG A 220 33.97 -67.59 16.81
C ARG A 220 34.90 -67.86 15.62
N ALA A 221 35.87 -68.77 15.63
CA ALA A 221 36.27 -69.84 16.54
C ALA A 221 37.80 -70.04 16.41
#